data_AF-A0A927MRU2-F1
#
_entry.id   AF-A0A927MRU2-F1
#
_cell.length_a   1.000
_cell.length_b   1.000
_cell.length_c   1.000
_cell.angle_alpha   90.00
_cell.angle_beta   90.00
_cell.angle_gamma   90.00
#
_symmetry.space_group_name_H-M   'P 1'
#
loop_
_entity.id
_entity.type
_entity.pdbx_description
1 polymer ?
#
loop_
_entity_poly.entity_id
_entity_poly.type
_entity_poly.pdbx_seq_one_letter_code
_entity_poly.pdbx_strand_id
1 'polypeptide(L)'
;MLAQLLAQADAAGDLDWEVSVDSTINRVHQHGGSLVRDMTQGASANHKELLVEPADHAIGRSRGGLSTKIHHICDGRGRPLVMLLGPGQGGDSPMFAHLLAALGVGRVGPGRPRTRPQRVLADKAYSSRADRAPLRSRRITAVIPEPSDLAGHRKRRGTRGGRPISYDREISKRRNIVERSFNTFKNWRGVATRYDKLARSPTAQASS
;
A
#
# COMPACT_ATOMS: atom_id res chain seq x y z
N MET A 1 -15.17 -10.68 -10.06
CA MET A 1 -16.11 -10.12 -9.07
C MET A 1 -15.65 -8.79 -8.46
N LEU A 2 -14.56 -8.71 -7.68
CA LEU A 2 -14.13 -7.43 -7.05
C LEU A 2 -13.82 -6.31 -8.05
N ALA A 3 -13.09 -6.60 -9.14
CA ALA A 3 -12.76 -5.61 -10.18
C ALA A 3 -14.02 -5.03 -10.85
N GLN A 4 -15.06 -5.84 -11.04
CA GLN A 4 -16.35 -5.39 -11.60
C GLN A 4 -17.10 -4.51 -10.61
N LEU A 5 -17.12 -4.87 -9.31
CA LEU A 5 -17.74 -4.05 -8.27
C LEU A 5 -17.06 -2.69 -8.14
N LEU A 6 -15.72 -2.64 -8.21
CA LEU A 6 -14.98 -1.37 -8.20
C LEU A 6 -15.27 -0.53 -9.44
N ALA A 7 -15.36 -1.15 -10.63
CA ALA A 7 -15.72 -0.44 -11.85
C ALA A 7 -17.14 0.14 -11.81
N GLN A 8 -18.11 -0.62 -11.27
CA GLN A 8 -19.47 -0.16 -11.06
C GLN A 8 -19.53 0.99 -10.04
N ALA A 9 -18.84 0.88 -8.91
CA ALA A 9 -18.77 1.94 -7.91
C ALA A 9 -18.13 3.22 -8.48
N ASP A 10 -17.08 3.11 -9.31
CA ASP A 10 -16.48 4.27 -9.96
C ASP A 10 -17.44 4.90 -10.98
N ALA A 11 -18.16 4.09 -11.77
CA ALA A 11 -19.15 4.57 -12.73
C ALA A 11 -20.34 5.26 -12.05
N ALA A 12 -20.73 4.81 -10.85
CA ALA A 12 -21.77 5.45 -10.03
C ALA A 12 -21.29 6.72 -9.30
N GLY A 13 -19.99 7.05 -9.34
CA GLY A 13 -19.42 8.16 -8.56
C GLY A 13 -19.22 7.87 -7.07
N ASP A 14 -19.31 6.59 -6.68
CA ASP A 14 -19.20 6.14 -5.29
C ASP A 14 -17.75 5.99 -4.82
N LEU A 15 -16.76 5.99 -5.72
CA LEU A 15 -15.35 6.01 -5.34
C LEU A 15 -14.83 7.42 -5.12
N ASP A 16 -14.28 7.65 -3.93
CA ASP A 16 -13.54 8.87 -3.62
C ASP A 16 -12.06 8.72 -3.97
N TRP A 17 -11.59 9.50 -4.95
CA TRP A 17 -10.23 9.44 -5.46
C TRP A 17 -9.22 10.28 -4.67
N GLU A 18 -9.57 10.74 -3.47
CA GLU A 18 -8.61 11.00 -2.39
C GLU A 18 -8.27 9.67 -1.69
N VAL A 19 -7.09 9.12 -1.97
CA VAL A 19 -6.73 7.78 -1.46
C VAL A 19 -5.78 7.88 -0.27
N SER A 20 -5.90 6.93 0.66
CA SER A 20 -4.98 6.80 1.80
C SER A 20 -4.16 5.53 1.71
N VAL A 21 -2.90 5.62 2.13
CA VAL A 21 -1.91 4.53 2.08
C VAL A 21 -1.32 4.30 3.45
N ASP A 22 -1.33 3.04 3.87
CA ASP A 22 -0.68 2.60 5.09
C ASP A 22 -0.42 1.08 5.03
N SER A 23 0.30 0.56 6.03
CA SER A 23 0.57 -0.86 6.18
C SER A 23 0.17 -1.38 7.56
N THR A 24 -0.06 -2.68 7.66
CA THR A 24 -0.30 -3.34 8.94
C THR A 24 0.34 -4.71 8.99
N ILE A 25 0.77 -5.15 10.18
CA ILE A 25 1.45 -6.43 10.38
C ILE A 25 0.50 -7.42 11.03
N ASN A 26 0.43 -8.62 10.47
CA ASN A 26 -0.37 -9.72 10.99
C ASN A 26 0.53 -10.91 11.30
N ARG A 27 0.17 -11.66 12.36
CA ARG A 27 0.89 -12.88 12.73
C ARG A 27 0.56 -14.01 11.77
N VAL A 28 1.54 -14.86 11.48
CA VAL A 28 1.31 -16.09 10.72
C VAL A 28 0.94 -17.20 11.70
N HIS A 29 -0.18 -17.87 11.43
CA HIS A 29 -0.58 -19.05 12.18
C HIS A 29 0.35 -20.23 11.89
N GLN A 30 0.53 -21.15 12.84
CA GLN A 30 1.39 -22.33 12.66
C GLN A 30 1.08 -23.12 11.37
N HIS A 31 -0.19 -23.22 10.99
CA HIS A 31 -0.60 -23.90 9.76
C HIS A 31 -0.22 -23.14 8.48
N GLY A 32 -0.13 -21.80 8.54
CA GLY A 32 0.34 -20.96 7.44
C GLY A 32 1.86 -20.94 7.27
N GLY A 33 2.61 -21.24 8.35
CA GLY A 33 4.07 -21.21 8.37
C GLY A 33 4.79 -22.50 7.93
N SER A 34 4.03 -23.49 7.43
CA SER A 34 4.51 -24.86 7.19
C SER A 34 5.30 -25.06 5.89
N LEU A 35 5.25 -24.12 4.94
CA LEU A 35 6.04 -24.23 3.71
C LEU A 35 7.52 -23.95 3.95
N VAL A 36 8.36 -24.70 3.23
CA VAL A 36 9.79 -24.44 3.11
C VAL A 36 9.95 -23.07 2.48
N ARG A 37 10.80 -22.24 3.10
CA ARG A 37 11.12 -20.90 2.62
C ARG A 37 12.59 -20.91 2.28
N ASP A 38 12.93 -20.57 1.05
CA ASP A 38 14.31 -20.47 0.60
C ASP A 38 14.89 -19.17 1.18
N MET A 39 15.45 -19.25 2.40
CA MET A 39 15.85 -18.10 3.20
C MET A 39 17.37 -18.03 3.29
N THR A 40 17.97 -17.04 2.63
CA THR A 40 19.06 -16.28 3.27
C THR A 40 18.42 -15.13 4.05
N GLN A 41 18.89 -14.88 5.28
CA GLN A 41 18.51 -13.69 6.04
C GLN A 41 18.68 -12.45 5.14
N GLY A 42 17.57 -11.77 4.81
CA GLY A 42 17.61 -10.60 3.93
C GLY A 42 17.23 -10.84 2.48
N ALA A 43 16.62 -11.99 2.13
CA ALA A 43 16.01 -12.18 0.81
C ALA A 43 15.12 -10.98 0.45
N SER A 44 15.36 -10.42 -0.73
CA SER A 44 14.67 -9.24 -1.22
C SER A 44 13.18 -9.55 -1.26
N ALA A 45 12.33 -8.67 -0.71
CA ALA A 45 10.91 -8.73 -1.03
C ALA A 45 10.80 -8.90 -2.55
N ASN A 46 9.99 -9.83 -3.07
CA ASN A 46 9.75 -9.95 -4.52
C ASN A 46 8.83 -8.81 -4.98
N HIS A 47 9.23 -7.57 -4.68
CA HIS A 47 8.53 -6.34 -5.01
C HIS A 47 8.45 -6.15 -6.53
N LYS A 48 9.37 -6.77 -7.29
CA LYS A 48 9.46 -6.66 -8.74
C LYS A 48 8.34 -7.39 -9.48
N GLU A 49 7.80 -8.48 -8.91
CA GLU A 49 6.78 -9.31 -9.58
C GLU A 49 5.63 -9.66 -8.62
N LEU A 50 4.74 -8.68 -8.40
CA LEU A 50 3.61 -8.78 -7.45
C LEU A 50 2.58 -9.89 -7.76
N LEU A 51 2.62 -10.46 -8.97
CA LEU A 51 1.71 -11.53 -9.41
C LEU A 51 2.34 -12.93 -9.28
N VAL A 52 3.66 -13.00 -9.07
CA VAL A 52 4.39 -14.24 -8.90
C VAL A 52 4.53 -14.51 -7.41
N GLU A 53 4.36 -15.79 -7.03
CA GLU A 53 4.58 -16.17 -5.63
C GLU A 53 6.03 -15.87 -5.24
N PRO A 54 6.26 -15.06 -4.19
CA PRO A 54 7.60 -14.83 -3.70
C PRO A 54 8.12 -16.10 -3.02
N ALA A 55 9.43 -16.33 -3.11
CA ALA A 55 10.09 -17.48 -2.49
C ALA A 55 9.94 -17.50 -0.96
N ASP A 56 9.70 -16.34 -0.33
CA ASP A 56 9.44 -16.19 1.10
C ASP A 56 7.94 -16.26 1.46
N HIS A 57 7.06 -16.43 0.48
CA HIS A 57 5.60 -16.40 0.63
C HIS A 57 5.03 -15.13 1.27
N ALA A 58 5.77 -14.02 1.20
CA ALA A 58 5.51 -12.78 1.94
C ALA A 58 5.45 -13.02 3.47
N ILE A 59 6.21 -14.01 3.95
CA ILE A 59 6.33 -14.36 5.36
C ILE A 59 7.72 -13.99 5.86
N GLY A 60 7.73 -13.04 6.77
CA GLY A 60 8.89 -12.57 7.49
C GLY A 60 9.13 -13.29 8.80
N ARG A 61 10.37 -13.21 9.32
CA ARG A 61 10.73 -13.67 10.65
C ARG A 61 11.25 -12.49 11.47
N SER A 62 10.70 -12.33 12.67
CA SER A 62 11.14 -11.34 13.67
C SER A 62 11.32 -12.01 15.03
N ARG A 63 11.75 -11.25 16.04
CA ARG A 63 11.84 -11.73 17.44
C ARG A 63 10.51 -12.27 17.95
N GLY A 64 9.39 -11.76 17.46
CA GLY A 64 8.06 -12.24 17.85
C GLY A 64 7.63 -13.52 17.14
N GLY A 65 8.40 -14.08 16.21
CA GLY A 65 7.96 -15.18 15.33
C GLY A 65 7.58 -14.71 13.93
N LEU A 66 6.77 -15.52 13.23
CA LEU A 66 6.44 -15.30 11.82
C LEU A 66 5.34 -14.26 11.64
N SER A 67 5.54 -13.36 10.68
CA SER A 67 4.58 -12.29 10.36
C SER A 67 4.57 -11.92 8.89
N THR A 68 3.45 -11.42 8.42
CA THR A 68 3.29 -10.80 7.10
C THR A 68 2.87 -9.34 7.29
N LYS A 69 3.21 -8.50 6.33
CA LYS A 69 2.79 -7.11 6.27
C LYS A 69 1.85 -6.92 5.10
N ILE A 70 0.69 -6.33 5.37
CA ILE A 70 -0.30 -5.96 4.37
C ILE A 70 -0.12 -4.47 4.08
N HIS A 71 0.22 -4.15 2.85
CA HIS A 71 0.30 -2.78 2.33
C HIS A 71 -0.99 -2.46 1.60
N HIS A 72 -1.59 -1.30 1.87
CA HIS A 72 -2.97 -1.04 1.47
C HIS A 72 -3.16 0.35 0.87
N ILE A 73 -3.93 0.43 -0.23
CA ILE A 73 -4.56 1.68 -0.69
C ILE A 73 -6.07 1.55 -0.49
N CYS A 74 -6.67 2.53 0.17
CA CYS A 74 -8.13 2.69 0.25
C CYS A 74 -8.60 4.03 -0.31
N ASP A 75 -9.85 4.08 -0.75
CA ASP A 75 -10.55 5.30 -1.14
C ASP A 75 -10.86 6.18 0.10
N GLY A 76 -11.35 7.41 -0.12
CA GLY A 76 -11.72 8.34 0.95
C GLY A 76 -12.90 7.90 1.84
N ARG A 77 -13.55 6.78 1.48
CA ARG A 77 -14.63 6.13 2.24
C ARG A 77 -14.17 4.81 2.89
N GLY A 78 -12.89 4.47 2.78
CA GLY A 78 -12.29 3.28 3.39
C GLY A 78 -12.49 2.00 2.59
N ARG A 79 -12.91 2.08 1.32
CA ARG A 79 -13.02 0.92 0.45
C ARG A 79 -11.66 0.50 -0.08
N PRO A 80 -11.38 -0.80 -0.16
CA PRO A 80 -10.09 -1.29 -0.60
C PRO A 80 -9.93 -1.10 -2.11
N LEU A 81 -8.82 -0.50 -2.52
CA LEU A 81 -8.46 -0.38 -3.94
C LEU A 81 -7.31 -1.32 -4.30
N VAL A 82 -6.30 -1.41 -3.42
CA VAL A 82 -5.12 -2.26 -3.61
C VAL A 82 -4.71 -2.87 -2.28
N MET A 83 -4.33 -4.15 -2.28
CA MET A 83 -3.68 -4.83 -1.16
C MET A 83 -2.51 -5.65 -1.70
N LEU A 84 -1.32 -5.43 -1.15
CA LEU A 84 -0.11 -6.19 -1.46
C LEU A 84 0.47 -6.78 -0.17
N LEU A 85 1.00 -7.99 -0.25
CA LEU A 85 1.63 -8.66 0.87
C LEU A 85 3.15 -8.57 0.76
N GLY A 86 3.80 -8.38 1.90
CA GLY A 86 5.25 -8.42 2.04
C GLY A 86 5.65 -9.12 3.34
N PRO A 87 6.94 -9.48 3.50
CA PRO A 87 7.41 -10.07 4.74
C PRO A 87 7.29 -9.06 5.90
N GLY A 88 6.95 -9.54 7.10
CA GLY A 88 6.62 -8.68 8.23
C GLY A 88 7.70 -7.67 8.66
N GLN A 89 8.99 -8.00 8.50
CA GLN A 89 10.10 -7.08 8.78
C GLN A 89 10.39 -6.08 7.65
N GLY A 90 9.77 -6.23 6.48
CA GLY A 90 9.99 -5.36 5.32
C GLY A 90 9.60 -3.92 5.61
N GLY A 91 10.34 -2.96 5.07
CA GLY A 91 10.02 -1.54 5.19
C GLY A 91 8.82 -1.12 4.35
N ASP A 92 8.21 0.00 4.71
CA ASP A 92 6.98 0.50 4.08
C ASP A 92 7.25 1.23 2.76
N SER A 93 8.21 2.16 2.77
CA SER A 93 8.57 2.98 1.61
C SER A 93 8.88 2.16 0.34
N PRO A 94 9.66 1.05 0.37
CA PRO A 94 9.92 0.25 -0.83
C PRO A 94 8.66 -0.28 -1.54
N MET A 95 7.56 -0.49 -0.82
CA MET A 95 6.30 -0.99 -1.38
C MET A 95 5.40 0.11 -1.95
N PHE A 96 5.69 1.38 -1.68
CA PHE A 96 4.83 2.50 -2.07
C PHE A 96 4.65 2.64 -3.58
N ALA A 97 5.75 2.57 -4.34
CA ALA A 97 5.70 2.65 -5.80
C ALA A 97 4.90 1.49 -6.41
N HIS A 98 5.01 0.30 -5.82
CA HIS A 98 4.32 -0.92 -6.22
C HIS A 98 2.80 -0.80 -6.00
N LEU A 99 2.40 -0.28 -4.83
CA LEU A 99 0.99 0.03 -4.55
C LEU A 99 0.41 1.02 -5.56
N LEU A 100 1.15 2.11 -5.85
CA LEU A 100 0.71 3.12 -6.81
C LEU A 100 0.61 2.61 -8.25
N ALA A 101 1.46 1.65 -8.63
CA ALA A 101 1.44 1.01 -9.94
C ALA A 101 0.27 0.02 -10.08
N ALA A 102 -0.05 -0.71 -9.01
CA ALA A 102 -1.17 -1.64 -8.97
C ALA A 102 -2.55 -0.95 -8.90
N LEU A 103 -2.60 0.36 -8.57
CA LEU A 103 -3.83 1.12 -8.55
C LEU A 103 -4.42 1.30 -9.96
N GLY A 104 -5.48 0.54 -10.25
CA GLY A 104 -6.27 0.66 -11.46
C GLY A 104 -7.70 0.18 -11.24
N VAL A 105 -8.67 1.04 -11.52
CA VAL A 105 -10.10 0.71 -11.50
C VAL A 105 -10.61 0.69 -12.93
N GLY A 106 -11.16 -0.46 -13.35
CA GLY A 106 -11.74 -0.62 -14.68
C GLY A 106 -12.91 0.32 -14.94
N ARG A 107 -13.32 0.46 -16.20
CA ARG A 107 -14.51 1.23 -16.58
C ARG A 107 -15.66 0.28 -16.90
N VAL A 108 -16.89 0.73 -16.65
CA VAL A 108 -18.08 0.10 -17.22
C VAL A 108 -18.15 0.55 -18.68
N GLY A 109 -17.79 -0.35 -19.60
CA GLY A 109 -17.67 -0.06 -21.04
C GLY A 109 -16.22 0.16 -21.52
N PRO A 110 -16.03 0.63 -22.76
CA PRO A 110 -14.70 0.79 -23.34
C PRO A 110 -13.91 1.90 -22.63
N GLY A 111 -12.60 1.71 -22.53
CA GLY A 111 -11.69 2.73 -22.01
C GLY A 111 -10.58 2.16 -21.13
N ARG A 112 -9.54 2.97 -20.91
CA ARG A 112 -8.45 2.59 -20.01
C ARG A 112 -8.89 2.70 -18.55
N PRO A 113 -8.41 1.80 -17.66
CA PRO A 113 -8.63 1.92 -16.23
C PRO A 113 -8.25 3.30 -15.70
N ARG A 114 -9.02 3.80 -14.75
CA ARG A 114 -8.64 4.98 -13.97
C ARG A 114 -7.54 4.56 -13.01
N THR A 115 -6.39 5.22 -13.09
CA THR A 115 -5.24 4.88 -12.24
C THR A 115 -4.80 6.04 -11.35
N ARG A 116 -5.18 7.28 -11.70
CA ARG A 116 -4.64 8.50 -11.07
C ARG A 116 -5.59 9.06 -10.00
N PRO A 117 -5.23 8.98 -8.70
CA PRO A 117 -5.92 9.69 -7.64
C PRO A 117 -5.64 11.20 -7.67
N GLN A 118 -6.53 11.97 -7.05
CA GLN A 118 -6.36 13.42 -6.93
C GLN A 118 -5.33 13.74 -5.84
N ARG A 119 -5.41 13.01 -4.71
CA ARG A 119 -4.51 13.13 -3.58
C ARG A 119 -4.13 11.75 -3.06
N VAL A 120 -2.92 11.65 -2.51
CA VAL A 120 -2.47 10.50 -1.73
C VAL A 120 -2.10 10.97 -0.34
N LEU A 121 -2.79 10.43 0.67
CA LEU A 121 -2.51 10.64 2.09
C LEU A 121 -1.69 9.45 2.59
N ALA A 122 -0.57 9.70 3.26
CA ALA A 122 0.25 8.62 3.82
C ALA A 122 1.02 9.11 5.06
N ASP A 123 1.60 8.18 5.82
CA ASP A 123 2.47 8.52 6.94
C ASP A 123 3.79 9.18 6.53
N LYS A 124 4.41 9.92 7.46
CA LYS A 124 5.75 10.51 7.29
C LYS A 124 6.81 9.47 6.92
N ALA A 125 6.60 8.18 7.21
CA ALA A 125 7.46 7.10 6.74
C ALA A 125 7.56 7.03 5.20
N TYR A 126 6.55 7.55 4.47
CA TYR A 126 6.51 7.66 3.01
C TYR A 126 6.97 9.04 2.49
N SER A 127 7.73 9.79 3.29
CA SER A 127 8.15 11.15 2.95
C SER A 127 9.33 11.24 1.99
N SER A 128 9.95 10.11 1.64
CA SER A 128 11.21 10.06 0.90
C SER A 128 11.08 10.65 -0.51
N ARG A 129 12.22 11.04 -1.10
CA ARG A 129 12.23 11.48 -2.51
C ARG A 129 11.77 10.38 -3.46
N ALA A 130 12.11 9.12 -3.17
CA ALA A 130 11.71 7.97 -3.97
C ALA A 130 10.19 7.77 -3.95
N ASP A 131 9.54 7.94 -2.80
CA ASP A 131 8.07 7.85 -2.68
C ASP A 131 7.37 9.03 -3.38
N ARG A 132 7.92 10.24 -3.26
CA ARG A 132 7.31 11.46 -3.84
C ARG A 132 7.53 11.59 -5.35
N ALA A 133 8.58 11.00 -5.91
CA ALA A 133 8.88 11.06 -7.34
C ALA A 133 7.72 10.58 -8.23
N PRO A 134 7.12 9.38 -8.03
CA PRO A 134 6.00 8.91 -8.84
C PRO A 134 4.73 9.75 -8.67
N LEU A 135 4.49 10.31 -7.48
CA LEU A 135 3.36 11.22 -7.26
C LEU A 135 3.52 12.50 -8.09
N ARG A 136 4.73 13.08 -8.07
CA ARG A 136 5.05 14.29 -8.83
C ARG A 136 4.97 14.07 -10.34
N SER A 137 5.53 12.98 -10.86
CA SER A 137 5.51 12.68 -12.30
C SER A 137 4.08 12.51 -12.81
N ARG A 138 3.19 11.97 -11.98
CA ARG A 138 1.77 11.76 -12.30
C ARG A 138 0.88 12.98 -11.99
N ARG A 139 1.43 14.05 -11.42
CA ARG A 139 0.69 15.25 -10.93
C ARG A 139 -0.37 14.91 -9.86
N ILE A 140 -0.02 14.00 -8.96
CA ILE A 140 -0.84 13.63 -7.79
C ILE A 140 -0.41 14.49 -6.60
N THR A 141 -1.36 15.06 -5.86
CA THR A 141 -1.06 15.85 -4.66
C THR A 141 -0.66 14.91 -3.52
N ALA A 142 0.57 15.06 -3.04
CA ALA A 142 1.08 14.29 -1.89
C ALA A 142 0.72 15.00 -0.57
N VAL A 143 -0.19 14.42 0.20
CA VAL A 143 -0.51 14.84 1.57
C VAL A 143 0.24 13.93 2.54
N ILE A 144 1.56 14.10 2.52
CA ILE A 144 2.51 13.31 3.31
C ILE A 144 3.30 14.30 4.16
N PRO A 145 3.28 14.21 5.49
CA PRO A 145 4.08 15.08 6.33
C PRO A 145 5.58 14.85 6.11
N GLU A 146 6.38 15.90 6.20
CA GLU A 146 7.84 15.81 6.25
C GLU A 146 8.26 15.65 7.72
N PRO A 147 9.12 14.67 8.07
CA PRO A 147 9.81 14.64 9.35
C PRO A 147 10.47 15.99 9.68
N SER A 148 10.42 16.42 10.94
CA SER A 148 10.85 17.75 11.37
C SER A 148 12.35 18.00 11.15
N ASP A 149 13.16 16.96 11.33
CA ASP A 149 14.58 16.92 11.04
C ASP A 149 14.86 17.13 9.54
N LEU A 150 14.17 16.39 8.66
CA LEU A 150 14.29 16.55 7.21
C LEU A 150 13.90 17.95 6.74
N ALA A 151 12.81 18.49 7.29
CA ALA A 151 12.38 19.86 7.04
C ALA A 151 13.46 20.88 7.47
N GLY A 152 14.09 20.65 8.63
CA GLY A 152 15.21 21.46 9.14
C GLY A 152 16.44 21.40 8.23
N HIS A 153 16.86 20.21 7.83
CA HIS A 153 17.98 20.00 6.89
C HIS A 153 17.72 20.65 5.53
N ARG A 154 16.48 20.54 5.02
CA ARG A 154 16.06 21.20 3.78
C ARG A 154 16.18 22.72 3.89
N LYS A 155 15.65 23.31 4.97
CA LYS A 155 15.74 24.76 5.23
C LYS A 155 17.20 25.22 5.32
N ARG A 156 18.05 24.48 6.04
CA ARG A 156 19.48 24.78 6.18
C ARG A 156 20.23 24.77 4.83
N ARG A 157 19.82 23.91 3.89
CA ARG A 157 20.38 23.86 2.53
C ARG A 157 19.87 24.97 1.60
N GLY A 158 18.95 25.83 2.04
CA GLY A 158 18.43 26.94 1.26
C GLY A 158 17.84 26.49 -0.09
N THR A 159 18.24 27.14 -1.18
CA THR A 159 17.78 26.82 -2.55
C THR A 159 18.17 25.42 -2.99
N ARG A 160 19.32 24.89 -2.53
CA ARG A 160 19.77 23.50 -2.77
C ARG A 160 18.92 22.46 -2.02
N GLY A 161 18.15 22.90 -1.02
CA GLY A 161 17.20 22.08 -0.27
C GLY A 161 16.04 21.56 -1.13
N GLY A 162 15.68 22.29 -2.19
CA GLY A 162 14.51 22.00 -3.02
C GLY A 162 13.21 22.62 -2.48
N ARG A 163 12.14 22.48 -3.28
CA ARG A 163 10.85 23.12 -3.06
C ARG A 163 10.23 22.70 -1.71
N PRO A 164 9.70 23.64 -0.90
CA PRO A 164 8.93 23.33 0.30
C PRO A 164 7.75 22.40 -0.02
N ILE A 165 7.46 21.50 0.91
CA ILE A 165 6.30 20.61 0.82
C ILE A 165 5.08 21.40 1.31
N SER A 166 4.06 21.54 0.46
CA SER A 166 2.74 22.02 0.89
C SER A 166 2.07 20.88 1.67
N TYR A 167 1.95 21.05 2.98
CA TYR A 167 1.29 20.10 3.87
C TYR A 167 -0.02 20.71 4.37
N ASP A 168 -1.14 20.06 4.03
CA ASP A 168 -2.46 20.43 4.53
C ASP A 168 -2.80 19.56 5.75
N ARG A 169 -2.78 20.18 6.93
CA ARG A 169 -3.02 19.49 8.20
C ARG A 169 -4.47 19.00 8.33
N GLU A 170 -5.43 19.73 7.78
CA GLU A 170 -6.84 19.35 7.86
C GLU A 170 -7.13 18.13 6.98
N ILE A 171 -6.59 18.10 5.77
CA ILE A 171 -6.68 16.91 4.91
C ILE A 171 -5.92 15.75 5.54
N SER A 172 -4.76 15.98 6.16
CA SER A 172 -4.00 14.91 6.82
C SER A 172 -4.77 14.20 7.94
N LYS A 173 -5.73 14.86 8.60
CA LYS A 173 -6.59 14.19 9.61
C LYS A 173 -7.44 13.07 9.00
N ARG A 174 -7.78 13.17 7.70
CA ARG A 174 -8.57 12.15 6.99
C ARG A 174 -7.83 10.82 6.82
N ARG A 175 -6.51 10.78 7.04
CA ARG A 175 -5.70 9.55 6.97
C ARG A 175 -6.24 8.44 7.87
N ASN A 176 -6.93 8.74 8.98
CA ASN A 176 -7.61 7.75 9.83
C ASN A 176 -8.59 6.83 9.05
N ILE A 177 -9.00 7.21 7.83
CA ILE A 177 -9.78 6.32 6.95
C ILE A 177 -9.08 4.98 6.68
N VAL A 178 -7.74 4.94 6.56
CA VAL A 178 -7.00 3.71 6.26
C VAL A 178 -6.91 2.80 7.48
N GLU A 179 -6.81 3.37 8.68
CA GLU A 179 -6.85 2.63 9.94
C GLU A 179 -8.23 1.99 10.15
N ARG A 180 -9.31 2.75 9.88
CA ARG A 180 -10.68 2.23 9.90
C ARG A 180 -10.91 1.15 8.84
N SER A 181 -10.33 1.31 7.65
CA SER A 181 -10.33 0.30 6.59
C SER A 181 -9.69 -0.98 7.09
N PHE A 182 -8.48 -0.92 7.67
CA PHE A 182 -7.82 -2.08 8.26
C PHE A 182 -8.62 -2.73 9.38
N ASN A 183 -9.23 -1.95 10.28
CA ASN A 183 -10.07 -2.50 11.34
C ASN A 183 -11.28 -3.27 10.77
N THR A 184 -11.90 -2.74 9.72
CA THR A 184 -12.98 -3.43 9.00
C THR A 184 -12.50 -4.75 8.40
N PHE A 185 -11.30 -4.77 7.80
CA PHE A 185 -10.72 -6.01 7.25
C PHE A 185 -10.30 -7.00 8.32
N LYS A 186 -9.83 -6.54 9.47
CA LYS A 186 -9.40 -7.41 10.57
C LYS A 186 -10.57 -8.04 11.32
N ASN A 187 -11.81 -7.64 11.07
CA ASN A 187 -12.97 -8.42 11.53
C ASN A 187 -13.01 -9.82 10.89
N TRP A 188 -12.39 -9.99 9.72
CA TRP A 188 -12.27 -11.30 9.05
C TRP A 188 -11.03 -12.03 9.57
N ARG A 189 -11.23 -13.16 10.26
CA ARG A 189 -10.16 -13.93 10.94
C ARG A 189 -8.98 -14.30 10.02
N GLY A 190 -9.25 -14.60 8.76
CA GLY A 190 -8.23 -14.95 7.76
C GLY A 190 -7.31 -13.79 7.35
N VAL A 191 -7.80 -12.55 7.47
CA VAL A 191 -6.98 -11.36 7.29
C VAL A 191 -6.26 -11.04 8.59
N ALA A 192 -6.97 -11.03 9.74
CA ALA A 192 -6.39 -10.69 11.05
C ALA A 192 -5.20 -11.57 11.45
N THR A 193 -5.28 -12.86 11.13
CA THR A 193 -4.19 -13.83 11.32
C THR A 193 -3.95 -14.52 9.99
N ARG A 194 -2.71 -14.53 9.53
CA ARG A 194 -2.34 -15.13 8.26
C ARG A 194 -2.36 -16.66 8.37
N TYR A 195 -3.43 -17.28 7.85
CA TYR A 195 -3.58 -18.73 7.74
C TYR A 195 -3.08 -19.28 6.40
N ASP A 196 -3.17 -18.49 5.32
CA ASP A 196 -2.75 -18.95 4.00
C ASP A 196 -1.24 -19.12 3.93
N LYS A 197 -0.84 -20.16 3.19
CA LYS A 197 0.57 -20.51 3.01
C LYS A 197 1.25 -19.71 1.88
N LEU A 198 0.48 -19.21 0.92
CA LEU A 198 0.98 -18.54 -0.30
C LEU A 198 0.55 -17.08 -0.36
N ALA A 199 1.45 -16.17 -0.72
CA ALA A 199 1.21 -14.72 -0.86
C ALA A 199 0.14 -14.40 -1.91
N ARG A 200 0.00 -15.25 -2.94
CA ARG A 200 -1.01 -15.05 -3.97
C ARG A 200 -2.42 -15.01 -3.40
N SER A 201 -2.99 -13.81 -3.43
CA SER A 201 -4.43 -13.61 -3.33
C SER A 201 -5.11 -14.23 -4.56
N PRO A 202 -6.29 -14.87 -4.43
CA PRO A 202 -7.07 -15.39 -5.57
C PRO A 202 -7.43 -14.34 -6.64
N THR A 203 -7.20 -13.05 -6.38
CA THR A 203 -7.57 -11.92 -7.22
C THR A 203 -6.69 -11.69 -8.47
N ALA A 204 -5.71 -12.56 -8.74
CA ALA A 204 -4.87 -12.48 -9.94
C ALA A 204 -5.28 -13.44 -11.09
N GLN A 205 -6.37 -14.20 -10.96
CA GLN A 205 -6.89 -15.03 -12.05
C GLN A 205 -8.21 -14.46 -12.57
N ALA A 206 -8.13 -13.53 -13.52
CA ALA A 206 -9.21 -13.22 -14.45
C ALA A 206 -8.62 -12.52 -15.67
N SER A 207 -7.77 -13.23 -16.42
CA SER A 207 -7.35 -12.88 -17.79
C SER A 207 -6.75 -14.13 -18.42
N SER A 208 -7.61 -15.01 -18.91
CA SER A 208 -7.34 -15.95 -20.00
C SER A 208 -8.52 -15.89 -20.95
#